data_AF-A0A9D6ARN7-F1
#
_entry.id   AF-A0A9D6ARN7-F1
#
_cell.length_a   1.000
_cell.length_b   1.000
_cell.length_c   1.000
_cell.angle_alpha   90.00
_cell.angle_beta   90.00
_cell.angle_gamma   90.00
#
_symmetry.space_group_name_H-M   'P 1'
#
loop_
_entity.id
_entity.type
_entity.pdbx_description
1 polymer ?
#
loop_
_entity_poly.entity_id
_entity_poly.type
_entity_poly.pdbx_seq_one_letter_code
_entity_poly.pdbx_strand_id
1 'polypeptide(L)'
;MRKLLLTAWLLLALAAAGTAVEMTALPWTGDARAASMVYHGNQRSYIFHRPGCRYYNCKNCVVEFTSRQQALAAGFRPCKICKP
;
A
#
# COMPACT_ATOMS: atom_id res chain seq x y z
N MET A 1 48.80 43.35 15.56
CA MET A 1 48.16 43.20 16.88
C MET A 1 47.65 44.56 17.35
N ARG A 2 46.41 44.61 17.87
CA ARG A 2 45.63 45.81 18.26
C ARG A 2 45.08 46.53 17.02
N LYS A 3 43.78 46.69 16.80
CA LYS A 3 42.64 46.91 17.71
C LYS A 3 41.40 46.34 17.01
N LEU A 4 40.65 45.46 17.68
CA LEU A 4 39.34 45.78 18.26
C LEU A 4 38.35 46.21 17.16
N LEU A 5 37.56 45.26 16.63
CA LEU A 5 36.26 44.86 17.17
C LEU A 5 35.14 45.86 16.81
N LEU A 6 34.16 45.32 16.07
CA LEU A 6 32.72 45.54 16.24
C LEU A 6 32.18 46.93 15.88
N THR A 7 31.32 47.00 14.85
CA THR A 7 29.89 47.37 14.96
C THR A 7 29.33 47.75 13.58
N ALA A 8 28.75 46.78 12.88
CA ALA A 8 27.65 47.03 11.92
C ALA A 8 26.95 45.69 11.59
N TRP A 9 26.62 44.93 12.64
CA TRP A 9 25.57 43.92 12.61
C TRP A 9 24.25 44.66 12.84
N LEU A 10 23.54 44.98 11.75
CA LEU A 10 22.19 45.56 11.68
C LEU A 10 21.81 45.39 10.19
N LEU A 11 20.75 44.75 9.68
CA LEU A 11 19.37 44.46 10.08
C LEU A 11 18.95 43.23 9.23
N LEU A 12 18.50 42.09 9.77
CA LEU A 12 17.12 41.74 10.13
C LEU A 12 16.03 41.98 9.05
N ALA A 13 15.57 40.92 8.38
CA ALA A 13 14.22 40.72 7.81
C ALA A 13 14.12 39.25 7.33
N LEU A 14 13.71 38.26 8.13
CA LEU A 14 12.38 37.91 8.66
C LEU A 14 11.38 37.35 7.61
N ALA A 15 10.95 36.11 7.87
CA ALA A 15 9.84 35.32 7.29
C ALA A 15 10.09 34.72 5.87
N ALA A 16 9.86 33.43 5.60
CA ALA A 16 8.92 32.49 6.21
C ALA A 16 9.50 31.06 6.26
N ALA A 17 9.72 30.54 7.47
CA ALA A 17 9.84 29.11 7.70
C ALA A 17 8.43 28.55 7.91
N GLY A 18 7.77 28.13 6.83
CA GLY A 18 6.57 27.31 6.92
C GLY A 18 6.97 25.93 7.43
N THR A 19 6.92 25.70 8.74
CA THR A 19 7.02 24.35 9.29
C THR A 19 5.74 23.61 8.96
N ALA A 20 5.83 22.70 7.98
CA ALA A 20 4.84 21.66 7.80
C ALA A 20 4.67 20.96 9.16
N VAL A 21 3.45 21.03 9.69
CA VAL A 21 3.08 20.24 10.86
C VAL A 21 2.97 18.81 10.38
N GLU A 22 4.02 18.01 10.63
CA GLU A 22 3.95 16.57 10.45
C GLU A 22 2.99 16.03 11.51
N MET A 23 1.79 15.66 11.05
CA MET A 23 0.83 14.90 11.82
C MET A 23 1.46 13.53 12.08
N THR A 24 2.11 13.37 13.23
CA THR A 24 2.59 12.08 13.72
C THR A 24 1.38 11.22 14.02
N ALA A 25 0.85 10.57 12.98
CA ALA A 25 -0.08 9.47 13.13
C ALA A 25 0.61 8.42 14.01
N LEU A 26 0.01 8.15 15.17
CA LEU A 26 0.40 7.05 16.05
C LEU A 26 0.55 5.77 15.21
N PRO A 27 1.60 4.95 15.43
CA PRO A 27 1.72 3.68 14.72
C PRO A 27 0.55 2.82 15.14
N TRP A 28 -0.46 2.71 14.28
CA TRP A 28 -1.48 1.69 14.36
C TRP A 28 -0.76 0.36 14.14
N THR A 29 -0.24 -0.25 15.22
CA THR A 29 0.20 -1.64 15.22
C THR A 29 -1.03 -2.53 15.23
N GLY A 30 -1.85 -2.39 14.19
CA GLY A 30 -2.87 -3.34 13.82
C GLY A 30 -2.19 -4.57 13.24
N ASP A 31 -1.41 -5.26 14.07
CA ASP A 31 -0.91 -6.61 13.80
C ASP A 31 -2.05 -7.61 14.00
N ALA A 32 -3.19 -7.34 13.36
CA ALA A 32 -3.99 -8.42 12.84
C ALA A 32 -3.14 -8.97 11.71
N ARG A 33 -2.45 -10.09 11.94
CA ARG A 33 -1.81 -10.89 10.89
C ARG A 33 -2.86 -11.08 9.79
N ALA A 34 -2.83 -10.19 8.80
CA ALA A 34 -3.72 -10.25 7.67
C ALA A 34 -3.25 -11.49 6.93
N ALA A 35 -3.89 -12.63 7.22
CA ALA A 35 -3.63 -13.86 6.52
C ALA A 35 -3.71 -13.50 5.04
N SER A 36 -2.58 -13.59 4.35
CA SER A 36 -2.47 -13.18 2.95
C SER A 36 -3.44 -14.06 2.18
N MET A 37 -4.60 -13.51 1.80
CA MET A 37 -5.61 -14.25 1.07
C MET A 37 -5.07 -14.53 -0.31
N VAL A 38 -4.73 -15.80 -0.56
CA VAL A 38 -4.37 -16.26 -1.90
C VAL A 38 -5.66 -16.54 -2.66
N TYR A 39 -5.74 -16.05 -3.89
CA TYR A 39 -6.83 -16.32 -4.81
C TYR A 39 -6.36 -17.34 -5.84
N HIS A 40 -7.18 -18.33 -6.16
CA HIS A 40 -6.88 -19.29 -7.21
C HIS A 40 -7.62 -18.93 -8.50
N GLY A 41 -6.85 -18.74 -9.57
CA GLY A 41 -7.28 -18.47 -10.92
C GLY A 41 -7.28 -19.73 -11.79
N ASN A 42 -8.37 -19.94 -12.50
CA ASN A 42 -8.48 -20.98 -13.52
C ASN A 42 -7.79 -20.54 -14.82
N GLN A 43 -6.67 -21.18 -15.18
CA GLN A 43 -5.87 -20.80 -16.35
C GLN A 43 -6.60 -20.89 -17.70
N ARG A 44 -7.69 -21.65 -17.79
CA ARG A 44 -8.45 -21.85 -19.04
C ARG A 44 -9.59 -20.85 -19.19
N SER A 45 -10.35 -20.63 -18.11
CA SER A 45 -11.55 -19.78 -18.13
C SER A 45 -11.31 -18.35 -17.66
N TYR A 46 -10.12 -18.09 -17.12
CA TYR A 46 -9.71 -16.81 -16.53
C TYR A 46 -10.65 -16.36 -15.40
N ILE A 47 -11.29 -17.29 -14.68
CA ILE A 47 -12.07 -16.99 -13.47
C ILE A 47 -11.19 -17.18 -12.24
N PHE A 48 -11.19 -16.24 -11.30
CA PHE A 48 -10.53 -16.43 -10.00
C PHE A 48 -11.50 -16.51 -8.83
N HIS A 49 -11.05 -17.20 -7.78
CA HIS A 49 -11.81 -17.56 -6.58
C HIS A 49 -11.04 -17.18 -5.32
N ARG A 50 -11.74 -16.72 -4.28
CA ARG A 50 -11.18 -16.56 -2.93
C ARG A 50 -11.27 -17.86 -2.12
N PRO A 51 -10.47 -18.02 -1.04
CA PRO A 51 -10.59 -19.16 -0.14
C PRO A 51 -12.02 -19.33 0.37
N GLY A 52 -12.48 -20.58 0.49
CA GLY A 52 -13.85 -20.91 0.88
C GLY A 52 -14.86 -20.96 -0.28
N CYS A 53 -14.47 -20.64 -1.52
CA CYS A 53 -15.31 -20.98 -2.67
C CYS A 53 -15.30 -22.48 -2.94
N ARG A 54 -16.47 -23.07 -3.26
CA ARG A 54 -16.57 -24.49 -3.69
C ARG A 54 -15.72 -24.83 -4.92
N TYR A 55 -15.34 -23.83 -5.71
CA TYR A 55 -14.53 -23.98 -6.93
C TYR A 55 -13.06 -23.57 -6.75
N TYR A 56 -12.65 -23.21 -5.53
CA TYR A 56 -11.32 -22.68 -5.25
C TYR A 56 -10.19 -23.63 -5.71
N ASN A 57 -10.33 -24.93 -5.47
CA ASN A 57 -9.35 -25.96 -5.84
C ASN A 57 -9.75 -26.74 -7.10
N CYS A 58 -10.34 -26.08 -8.10
CA CYS A 58 -10.69 -26.77 -9.34
C CYS A 58 -9.43 -27.28 -10.08
N LYS A 59 -9.57 -28.31 -10.93
CA LYS A 59 -8.44 -28.93 -11.66
C LYS A 59 -7.54 -27.94 -12.41
N ASN A 60 -8.10 -26.85 -12.94
CA ASN A 60 -7.36 -25.85 -13.71
C ASN A 60 -7.05 -24.58 -12.88
N CYS A 61 -7.43 -24.54 -11.61
CA CYS A 61 -7.28 -23.40 -10.69
C CYS A 61 -5.87 -23.41 -10.07
N VAL A 62 -4.85 -23.24 -10.91
CA VAL A 62 -3.43 -23.38 -10.55
C VAL A 62 -2.66 -22.06 -10.58
N VAL A 63 -3.30 -20.98 -11.01
CA VAL A 63 -2.69 -19.64 -10.98
C VAL A 63 -3.01 -19.01 -9.65
N GLU A 64 -2.01 -18.54 -8.92
CA GLU A 64 -2.21 -17.89 -7.62
C GLU A 64 -2.06 -16.38 -7.72
N PHE A 65 -2.94 -15.66 -7.04
CA PHE A 65 -2.85 -14.21 -6.88
C PHE A 65 -2.88 -13.83 -5.42
N THR A 66 -2.07 -12.86 -5.02
CA THR A 66 -2.01 -12.33 -3.64
C THR A 66 -3.00 -11.19 -3.42
N SER A 67 -3.60 -10.67 -4.49
CA SER A 67 -4.63 -9.65 -4.41
C SER A 67 -5.64 -9.75 -5.56
N ARG A 68 -6.84 -9.23 -5.32
CA ARG A 68 -7.88 -9.08 -6.33
C ARG A 68 -7.40 -8.25 -7.53
N GLN A 69 -6.67 -7.17 -7.26
CA GLN A 69 -6.14 -6.25 -8.27
C GLN A 69 -5.12 -6.96 -9.17
N GLN A 70 -4.26 -7.80 -8.60
CA GLN A 70 -3.31 -8.60 -9.39
C GLN A 70 -4.06 -9.54 -10.35
N ALA A 71 -5.10 -10.23 -9.88
CA ALA A 71 -5.92 -11.10 -10.72
C ALA A 71 -6.59 -10.32 -11.87
N LEU A 72 -7.16 -9.15 -11.57
CA LEU A 72 -7.79 -8.28 -12.57
C LEU A 72 -6.78 -7.75 -13.60
N ALA A 73 -5.61 -7.30 -13.13
CA ALA A 73 -4.54 -6.84 -14.00
C ALA A 73 -4.00 -7.95 -14.92
N ALA A 74 -4.03 -9.20 -14.46
CA ALA A 74 -3.69 -10.39 -15.25
C ALA A 74 -4.81 -10.81 -16.23
N GLY A 75 -5.93 -10.09 -16.30
CA GLY A 75 -7.04 -10.37 -17.21
C GLY A 75 -8.05 -11.40 -16.68
N PHE A 76 -7.97 -11.77 -15.40
CA PHE A 76 -8.93 -12.68 -14.79
C PHE A 76 -10.18 -11.94 -14.33
N ARG A 77 -11.34 -12.58 -14.47
CA ARG A 77 -12.63 -12.08 -14.00
C ARG A 77 -13.03 -12.71 -12.67
N PRO A 78 -13.69 -11.98 -11.76
CA PRO A 78 -14.11 -12.53 -10.48
C PRO A 78 -15.19 -13.59 -10.67
N CYS A 79 -15.16 -14.63 -9.85
CA CYS A 79 -16.26 -15.56 -9.74
C CYS A 79 -17.55 -14.81 -9.36
N LYS A 80 -18.69 -15.19 -9.95
CA LYS A 80 -19.99 -14.60 -9.62
C LYS A 80 -20.60 -15.15 -8.32
N ILE A 81 -20.06 -16.25 -7.80
CA ILE A 81 -20.61 -17.02 -6.67
C ILE A 81 -19.98 -16.59 -5.35
N CYS A 82 -18.71 -16.92 -5.10
CA CYS A 82 -17.92 -16.16 -4.14
C CYS A 82 -17.63 -14.85 -4.87
N LYS A 83 -18.01 -13.66 -4.46
CA LYS A 83 -17.64 -12.45 -5.21
C LYS A 83 -16.31 -11.93 -4.67
N PRO A 84 -15.14 -12.39 -5.14
CA PRO A 84 -13.85 -12.00 -4.59
C PRO A 84 -13.51 -10.53 -4.85
#